data_AF-A0A1V5Z4U8-F1
#
_entry.id   AF-A0A1V5Z4U8-F1
#
_cell.length_a   1.000
_cell.length_b   1.000
_cell.length_c   1.000
_cell.angle_alpha   90.00
_cell.angle_beta   90.00
_cell.angle_gamma   90.00
#
_symmetry.space_group_name_H-M   'P 1'
#
loop_
_entity.id
_entity.type
_entity.pdbx_description
1 polymer ?
#
loop_
_entity_poly.entity_id
_entity_poly.type
_entity_poly.pdbx_seq_one_letter_code
_entity_poly.pdbx_strand_id
1 'polypeptide(L)' 'MVAKAYRAGIPVMVSNNAAFAGGIEFARKVNMTLAGFARPPNMTIYTGAGRILFS' A
#
# COMPACT_ATOMS: atom_id res chain seq x y z
N MET A 1 -7.44 2.89 -7.92
CA MET A 1 -6.71 1.60 -7.90
C MET A 1 -6.80 0.91 -6.56
N VAL A 2 -6.43 1.57 -5.44
CA VAL A 2 -6.53 1.00 -4.08
C VAL A 2 -7.90 0.38 -3.79
N ALA A 3 -9.00 1.11 -4.02
CA ALA A 3 -10.35 0.58 -3.81
C ALA A 3 -10.70 -0.64 -4.70
N LYS A 4 -10.14 -0.72 -5.92
CA LYS A 4 -10.34 -1.87 -6.81
C LYS A 4 -9.60 -3.10 -6.25
N ALA A 5 -8.34 -2.92 -5.85
CA ALA A 5 -7.53 -3.98 -5.24
C ALA A 5 -8.17 -4.50 -3.94
N TYR A 6 -8.64 -3.60 -3.07
CA TYR A 6 -9.37 -3.97 -1.86
C TYR A 6 -10.64 -4.79 -2.16
N ARG A 7 -11.48 -4.33 -3.10
CA ARG A 7 -12.71 -5.05 -3.50
C ARG A 7 -12.43 -6.40 -4.15
N ALA A 8 -11.24 -6.58 -4.73
CA ALA A 8 -10.75 -7.85 -5.22
C ALA A 8 -10.15 -8.75 -4.13
N GLY A 9 -10.20 -8.34 -2.86
CA GLY A 9 -9.67 -9.10 -1.73
C GLY A 9 -8.15 -9.04 -1.58
N ILE A 10 -7.46 -8.12 -2.24
CA ILE A 10 -6.00 -7.99 -2.18
C ILE A 10 -5.61 -7.23 -0.90
N PRO A 11 -4.85 -7.83 0.03
CA PRO A 11 -4.52 -7.20 1.31
C PRO A 11 -3.31 -6.24 1.24
N VAL A 12 -2.46 -6.36 0.22
CA VAL A 12 -1.22 -5.59 0.04
C VAL A 12 -1.13 -5.07 -1.40
N MET A 13 -0.95 -3.76 -1.56
CA MET A 13 -0.71 -3.13 -2.86
C MET A 13 0.57 -2.31 -2.81
N VAL A 14 1.46 -2.54 -3.77
CA VAL A 14 2.74 -1.83 -3.91
C VAL A 14 2.78 -1.16 -5.27
N SER A 15 3.23 0.09 -5.31
CA SER A 15 3.43 0.84 -6.55
C SER A 15 4.85 1.38 -6.67
N ASN A 16 5.32 1.46 -7.90
CA ASN A 16 6.58 2.10 -8.26
C ASN A 16 6.50 3.64 -8.24
N ASN A 17 5.30 4.23 -8.05
CA ASN A 17 5.06 5.68 -7.99
C ASN A 17 4.39 6.07 -6.65
N ALA A 18 4.15 7.37 -6.47
CA ALA A 18 3.45 7.92 -5.32
C ALA A 18 1.98 7.47 -5.26
N ALA A 19 1.47 7.26 -4.05
CA ALA A 19 0.03 7.11 -3.83
C ALA A 19 -0.65 8.48 -3.61
N PHE A 20 -1.86 8.63 -4.13
CA PHE A 20 -2.70 9.81 -3.84
C PHE A 20 -3.17 9.81 -2.40
N ALA A 21 -3.30 10.99 -1.78
CA ALA A 21 -3.74 11.16 -0.40
C ALA A 21 -5.06 10.43 -0.08
N GLY A 22 -6.08 10.57 -0.94
CA GLY A 22 -7.34 9.84 -0.78
C GLY A 22 -7.21 8.32 -0.90
N GLY A 23 -6.24 7.83 -1.67
CA GLY A 23 -5.92 6.40 -1.74
C GLY A 23 -5.26 5.88 -0.45
N ILE A 24 -4.37 6.68 0.14
CA ILE A 24 -3.72 6.39 1.42
C ILE A 24 -4.76 6.38 2.57
N GLU A 25 -5.63 7.38 2.61
CA GLU A 25 -6.70 7.46 3.60
C GLU A 25 -7.67 6.28 3.48
N PHE A 26 -8.07 5.93 2.26
CA PHE A 26 -8.90 4.75 2.01
C PHE A 26 -8.21 3.47 2.49
N ALA A 27 -6.95 3.23 2.12
CA ALA A 27 -6.18 2.06 2.55
C ALA A 27 -6.12 1.95 4.09
N ARG A 28 -5.95 3.09 4.78
CA ARG A 28 -5.95 3.17 6.25
C ARG A 28 -7.28 2.73 6.85
N LYS A 29 -8.41 3.24 6.31
CA LYS A 29 -9.76 2.92 6.79
C LYS A 29 -10.09 1.44 6.64
N VAL A 30 -9.62 0.79 5.58
CA VAL A 30 -9.90 -0.62 5.30
C VAL A 30 -8.82 -1.58 5.77
N ASN A 31 -7.84 -1.10 6.55
CA ASN A 31 -6.70 -1.87 7.06
C ASN A 31 -5.92 -2.63 5.95
N MET A 32 -5.79 -2.01 4.77
CA MET A 32 -4.99 -2.52 3.65
C MET A 32 -3.56 -1.99 3.74
N THR A 33 -2.59 -2.82 3.38
CA THR A 33 -1.19 -2.39 3.26
C THR A 33 -0.99 -1.70 1.91
N LEU A 34 -0.50 -0.45 1.94
CA LEU A 34 -0.21 0.33 0.74
C LEU A 34 1.21 0.87 0.82
N ALA A 35 2.02 0.57 -0.20
CA ALA A 35 3.36 1.11 -0.35
C ALA A 35 3.55 1.78 -1.73
N GLY A 36 4.35 2.85 -1.76
CA GLY A 36 4.72 3.58 -2.96
C GLY A 36 6.22 3.77 -3.07
N PHE A 37 6.65 4.39 -4.17
CA PHE A 37 8.07 4.64 -4.46
C PHE A 37 8.96 3.38 -4.38
N ALA A 38 8.41 2.19 -4.67
CA ALA A 38 9.15 0.95 -4.57
C ALA A 38 10.33 0.91 -5.56
N ARG A 39 11.56 0.86 -5.04
CA ARG A 39 12.82 0.82 -5.77
C ARG A 39 13.86 0.10 -4.89
N PRO A 40 14.58 -0.93 -5.37
CA PRO A 40 15.59 -1.57 -4.53
C PRO A 40 16.58 -0.54 -3.94
N PRO A 41 16.92 -0.62 -2.63
CA PRO A 41 16.43 -1.57 -1.61
C PRO A 41 15.20 -1.07 -0.83
N ASN A 42 14.64 0.08 -1.19
CA ASN A 42 13.69 0.84 -0.37
C ASN A 42 12.26 0.91 -0.93
N MET A 43 11.31 1.18 -0.04
CA MET A 43 9.97 1.63 -0.41
C MET A 43 9.37 2.46 0.72
N THR A 44 8.38 3.27 0.39
CA THR A 44 7.63 4.02 1.40
C THR A 44 6.33 3.29 1.71
N ILE A 45 6.23 2.73 2.91
CA ILE A 45 4.98 2.12 3.39
C ILE A 45 4.09 3.22 3.98
N TYR A 46 2.91 3.43 3.40
CA TYR A 46 1.95 4.41 3.87
C TYR A 46 1.04 3.87 4.98
N THR A 47 0.64 2.59 4.87
CA THR A 47 -0.28 1.92 5.81
C THR A 47 0.04 0.44 5.94
N GLY A 48 -0.32 -0.19 7.07
CA GLY A 48 -0.29 -1.66 7.21
C GLY A 48 1.11 -2.29 7.18
N ALA A 49 2.12 -1.62 7.74
CA ALA A 49 3.52 -2.08 7.71
C ALA A 49 3.74 -3.48 8.30
N GLY A 50 2.92 -3.92 9.25
CA GLY A 50 3.05 -5.24 9.89
C GLY A 50 2.87 -6.45 8.96
N ARG A 51 2.47 -6.26 7.70
CA ARG A 51 2.40 -7.34 6.70
C ARG A 51 3.67 -7.47 5.84
N ILE A 52 4.64 -6.57 5.98
CA ILE A 52 5.89 -6.61 5.23
C ILE A 52 6.98 -7.23 6.11
N LEU A 53 7.64 -8.27 5.58
CA LEU A 53 8.80 -8.89 6.20
C LEU A 53 10.07 -8.27 5.60
N PHE A 54 11.01 -7.88 6.44
CA PHE A 54 12.33 -7.41 6.03
C PHE A 54 13.35 -8.51 6.32
N SER A 55 14.19 -8.81 5.34
CA SER A 55 15.26 -9.83 5.38
C SER A 55 16.59 -9.24 4.98
#